data_AF-A0A101CLR7-F1
#
_entry.id   AF-A0A101CLR7-F1
#
_cell.length_a   1.000
_cell.length_b   1.000
_cell.length_c   1.000
_cell.angle_alpha   90.00
_cell.angle_beta   90.00
_cell.angle_gamma   90.00
#
_symmetry.space_group_name_H-M   'P 1'
#
loop_
_entity.id
_entity.type
_entity.pdbx_description
1 polymer ?
#
loop_
_entity_poly.entity_id
_entity_poly.type
_entity_poly.pdbx_seq_one_letter_code
_entity_poly.pdbx_strand_id
1 'polypeptide(L)'
;MTRPSLTVDTPAGTVRATAGPREANAVVFELSGAMCGSVHVTGTHHPHRWDQFTAVRACLGPVSAFQATAPDEDLPRLARSRTGYRGSLTLYNDDAADRPQVTVYPTESATGHEPSDKTAAALTAVPRACAAHPAQRTAVAAW
;
A
#
# COMPACT_ATOMS: atom_id res chain seq x y z
N MET A 1 -2.72 13.85 -19.49
CA MET A 1 -1.70 13.71 -18.43
C MET A 1 -1.43 12.23 -18.22
N THR A 2 -0.17 11.81 -18.26
CA THR A 2 0.24 10.42 -18.01
C THR A 2 0.06 10.11 -16.53
N ARG A 3 -0.68 9.04 -16.20
CA ARG A 3 -0.84 8.60 -14.82
C ARG A 3 0.51 8.16 -14.27
N PRO A 4 0.95 8.66 -13.09
CA PRO A 4 2.20 8.23 -12.50
C PRO A 4 2.16 6.73 -12.25
N SER A 5 3.23 6.03 -12.59
CA SER A 5 3.33 4.60 -12.41
C SER A 5 4.72 4.23 -11.94
N LEU A 6 4.81 3.20 -11.12
CA LEU A 6 6.06 2.63 -10.65
C LEU A 6 6.08 1.13 -10.92
N THR A 7 7.29 0.61 -11.05
CA THR A 7 7.55 -0.81 -11.27
C THR A 7 8.31 -1.35 -10.06
N VAL A 8 7.82 -2.45 -9.49
CA VAL A 8 8.43 -3.10 -8.33
C VAL A 8 8.81 -4.51 -8.73
N ASP A 9 10.09 -4.85 -8.64
CA ASP A 9 10.53 -6.23 -8.77
C ASP A 9 10.31 -6.94 -7.44
N THR A 10 9.53 -8.01 -7.47
CA THR A 10 9.23 -8.85 -6.30
C THR A 10 9.69 -10.29 -6.55
N PRO A 11 9.87 -11.10 -5.51
CA PRO A 11 10.11 -12.54 -5.67
C PRO A 11 9.01 -13.26 -6.47
N ALA A 12 7.79 -12.72 -6.50
CA ALA A 12 6.67 -13.26 -7.29
C ALA A 12 6.68 -12.81 -8.76
N GLY A 13 7.59 -11.92 -9.13
CA GLY A 13 7.70 -11.29 -10.45
C GLY A 13 7.50 -9.78 -10.37
N THR A 14 7.63 -9.12 -11.53
CA THR A 14 7.50 -7.67 -11.63
C THR A 14 6.05 -7.21 -11.53
N VAL A 15 5.78 -6.21 -10.69
CA VAL A 15 4.48 -5.59 -10.49
C VAL A 15 4.53 -4.15 -10.97
N ARG A 16 3.56 -3.75 -11.81
CA ARG A 16 3.37 -2.36 -12.21
C ARG A 16 2.20 -1.78 -11.45
N ALA A 17 2.46 -0.75 -10.65
CA ALA A 17 1.47 0.01 -9.90
C ALA A 17 1.21 1.34 -10.61
N THR A 18 -0.04 1.61 -10.98
CA THR A 18 -0.45 2.83 -11.69
C THR A 18 -1.37 3.65 -10.80
N ALA A 19 -0.96 4.86 -10.45
CA ALA A 19 -1.77 5.75 -9.63
C ALA A 19 -2.97 6.28 -10.44
N GLY A 20 -4.15 6.11 -9.85
CA GLY A 20 -5.38 6.77 -10.24
C GLY A 20 -5.43 8.24 -9.77
N PRO A 21 -6.54 8.94 -10.04
CA PRO A 21 -6.79 10.24 -9.44
C PRO A 21 -6.82 10.12 -7.91
N ARG A 22 -6.51 11.23 -7.23
CA ARG A 22 -6.65 11.33 -5.78
C ARG A 22 -8.14 11.36 -5.42
N GLU A 23 -8.55 10.49 -4.50
CA GLU A 23 -9.92 10.39 -4.00
C GLU A 23 -9.89 10.54 -2.49
N ALA A 24 -10.64 11.50 -1.94
CA ALA A 24 -10.86 11.65 -0.49
C ALA A 24 -9.57 11.59 0.38
N ASN A 25 -8.49 12.26 -0.03
CA ASN A 25 -7.17 12.22 0.65
C ASN A 25 -6.47 10.85 0.60
N ALA A 26 -6.76 10.04 -0.42
CA ALA A 26 -6.04 8.83 -0.74
C ALA A 26 -5.61 8.85 -2.20
N VAL A 27 -4.52 8.16 -2.52
CA VAL A 27 -4.22 7.78 -3.90
C VAL A 27 -4.31 6.28 -4.03
N VAL A 28 -5.10 5.85 -5.00
CA VAL A 28 -5.29 4.44 -5.33
C VAL A 28 -4.31 4.05 -6.42
N PHE A 29 -3.55 2.99 -6.19
CA PHE A 29 -2.67 2.37 -7.18
C PHE A 29 -3.29 1.08 -7.68
N GLU A 30 -3.58 1.03 -8.96
CA GLU A 30 -3.99 -0.20 -9.65
C GLU A 30 -2.77 -1.06 -9.95
N LEU A 31 -2.81 -2.32 -9.51
CA LEU A 31 -1.72 -3.28 -9.69
C LEU A 31 -1.94 -4.14 -10.94
N SER A 32 -0.86 -4.38 -11.67
CA SER A 32 -0.81 -5.26 -12.84
C SER A 32 0.51 -6.01 -12.92
N GLY A 33 0.58 -7.06 -13.74
CA GLY A 33 1.77 -7.90 -13.90
C GLY A 33 1.72 -9.14 -13.00
N ALA A 34 2.70 -9.30 -12.11
CA ALA A 34 2.75 -10.44 -11.18
C ALA A 34 1.70 -10.36 -10.05
N MET A 35 1.08 -9.20 -9.84
CA MET A 35 0.00 -8.97 -8.89
C MET A 35 -1.13 -8.17 -9.53
N CYS A 36 -2.35 -8.35 -9.03
CA CYS A 36 -3.54 -7.57 -9.37
C CYS A 36 -4.29 -7.13 -8.11
N GLY A 37 -5.23 -6.18 -8.26
CA GLY A 37 -5.94 -5.52 -7.16
C GLY A 37 -5.45 -4.09 -6.94
N SER A 38 -5.80 -3.48 -5.81
CA SER A 38 -5.48 -2.07 -5.55
C SER A 38 -4.73 -1.84 -4.23
N VAL A 39 -3.89 -0.80 -4.21
CA VAL A 39 -3.21 -0.30 -3.01
C VAL A 39 -3.63 1.13 -2.75
N HIS A 40 -4.15 1.40 -1.56
CA HIS A 40 -4.58 2.73 -1.15
C HIS A 40 -3.51 3.35 -0.27
N VAL A 41 -3.05 4.54 -0.66
CA VAL A 41 -2.03 5.29 0.08
C VAL A 41 -2.65 6.56 0.65
N THR A 42 -2.57 6.73 1.96
CA THR A 42 -3.06 7.90 2.70
C THR A 42 -1.95 8.49 3.59
N GLY A 43 -1.92 9.81 3.73
CA GLY A 43 -1.15 10.47 4.79
C GLY A 43 -1.82 10.26 6.15
N THR A 44 -1.03 10.10 7.20
CA THR A 44 -1.48 9.93 8.59
C THR A 44 -0.53 10.62 9.56
N HIS A 45 -0.97 10.78 10.80
CA HIS A 45 -0.17 11.35 11.88
C HIS A 45 0.89 10.36 12.38
N HIS A 46 1.97 10.91 12.94
CA HIS A 46 2.96 10.13 13.68
C HIS A 46 2.41 9.74 15.07
N PRO A 47 2.65 8.52 15.59
CA PRO A 47 2.12 8.07 16.89
C PRO A 47 2.62 8.91 18.07
N HIS A 48 3.78 9.55 17.92
CA HIS A 48 4.37 10.42 18.94
C HIS A 48 4.18 11.91 18.64
N ARG A 49 3.61 12.27 17.49
CA ARG A 49 3.43 13.68 17.05
C ARG A 49 2.13 13.79 16.26
N TRP A 50 1.03 13.95 16.99
CA TRP A 50 -0.33 13.97 16.43
C TRP A 50 -0.60 15.17 15.52
N ASP A 51 0.17 16.23 15.66
CA ASP A 51 0.13 17.46 14.86
C ASP A 51 0.95 17.37 13.57
N GLN A 52 1.69 16.28 13.36
CA GLN A 52 2.58 16.10 12.20
C GLN A 52 2.06 14.99 11.31
N PHE A 53 1.55 15.36 10.13
CA PHE A 53 1.18 14.44 9.04
C PHE A 53 2.43 13.93 8.30
N THR A 54 3.37 13.34 9.04
CA THR A 54 4.66 12.89 8.48
C THR A 54 4.68 11.41 8.15
N ALA A 55 3.61 10.68 8.44
CA ALA A 55 3.49 9.26 8.18
C ALA A 55 2.62 8.97 6.94
N VAL A 56 2.94 7.90 6.23
CA VAL A 56 2.21 7.44 5.04
C VAL A 56 1.76 6.01 5.28
N ARG A 57 0.46 5.77 5.21
CA ARG A 57 -0.12 4.43 5.33
C ARG A 57 -0.51 3.93 3.94
N ALA A 58 0.03 2.78 3.55
CA ALA A 58 -0.42 2.01 2.39
C ALA A 58 -1.18 0.78 2.87
N CYS A 59 -2.37 0.53 2.34
CA CYS A 59 -3.10 -0.70 2.64
C CYS A 59 -3.39 -1.48 1.37
N LEU A 60 -3.46 -2.79 1.57
CA LEU A 60 -3.91 -3.76 0.58
C LEU A 60 -5.43 -3.75 0.59
N GLY A 61 -6.03 -3.36 -0.54
CA GLY A 61 -7.47 -3.11 -0.62
C GLY A 61 -7.89 -1.75 -0.01
N PRO A 62 -9.20 -1.42 -0.06
CA PRO A 62 -9.73 -0.14 0.36
C PRO A 62 -9.50 0.18 1.84
N VAL A 63 -8.97 1.38 2.07
CA VAL A 63 -8.76 2.01 3.38
C VAL A 63 -9.94 2.88 3.71
N SER A 64 -11.10 2.25 3.83
CA SER A 64 -12.15 2.91 4.57
C SER A 64 -12.65 1.91 5.59
N ALA A 65 -12.19 2.08 6.83
CA ALA A 65 -12.90 1.50 7.97
C ALA A 65 -14.34 2.04 8.08
N PHE A 66 -14.72 3.05 7.27
CA PHE A 66 -16.02 3.70 7.25
C PHE A 66 -16.89 3.34 6.04
N GLN A 67 -16.30 2.93 4.91
CA GLN A 67 -17.01 2.45 3.74
C GLN A 67 -16.62 0.99 3.55
N ALA A 68 -17.57 0.11 3.91
CA ALA A 68 -17.73 -1.28 3.51
C ALA A 68 -16.45 -2.06 3.16
N THR A 69 -16.22 -3.17 3.86
CA THR A 69 -15.26 -4.20 3.47
C THR A 69 -15.21 -4.37 1.95
N ALA A 70 -14.02 -4.22 1.37
CA ALA A 70 -13.79 -4.43 -0.06
C ALA A 70 -14.46 -5.72 -0.53
N PRO A 71 -15.07 -5.75 -1.71
CA PRO A 71 -15.31 -7.03 -2.35
C PRO A 71 -13.95 -7.72 -2.57
N ASP A 72 -13.89 -9.03 -2.34
CA ASP A 72 -12.65 -9.80 -2.38
C ASP A 72 -11.96 -9.78 -3.76
N GLU A 73 -12.68 -9.36 -4.81
CA GLU A 73 -12.14 -9.13 -6.15
C GLU A 73 -11.13 -7.98 -6.23
N ASP A 74 -11.22 -6.99 -5.34
CA ASP A 74 -10.36 -5.80 -5.33
C ASP A 74 -9.11 -5.96 -4.46
N LEU A 75 -9.08 -7.02 -3.64
CA LEU A 75 -7.96 -7.31 -2.76
C LEU A 75 -6.70 -7.70 -3.55
N PRO A 76 -5.53 -7.15 -3.20
CA PRO A 76 -4.27 -7.54 -3.78
C PRO A 76 -4.02 -9.04 -3.73
N ARG A 77 -3.67 -9.61 -4.88
CA ARG A 77 -3.34 -11.02 -5.04
C ARG A 77 -2.28 -11.21 -6.11
N LEU A 78 -1.58 -12.33 -6.04
CA LEU A 78 -0.74 -12.75 -7.17
C LEU A 78 -1.63 -12.99 -8.39
N ALA A 79 -1.16 -12.65 -9.60
CA ALA A 79 -1.99 -12.61 -10.81
C ALA A 79 -2.60 -13.97 -11.21
N ARG A 80 -2.05 -15.09 -10.73
CA ARG A 80 -2.57 -16.45 -10.96
C ARG A 80 -3.25 -17.05 -9.71
N SER A 81 -3.39 -16.27 -8.65
CA SER A 81 -4.05 -16.68 -7.41
C SER A 81 -5.48 -16.15 -7.38
N ARG A 82 -6.38 -16.89 -6.72
CA ARG A 82 -7.72 -16.40 -6.35
C ARG A 82 -7.76 -15.82 -4.94
N THR A 83 -6.68 -15.98 -4.18
CA THR A 83 -6.58 -15.55 -2.79
C THR A 83 -6.20 -14.08 -2.73
N GLY A 84 -7.18 -13.23 -2.40
CA GLY A 84 -6.97 -11.83 -2.03
C GLY A 84 -6.43 -11.70 -0.61
N TYR A 85 -5.58 -10.71 -0.38
CA TYR A 85 -4.98 -10.43 0.92
C TYR A 85 -5.34 -9.05 1.44
N ARG A 86 -5.57 -8.97 2.75
CA ARG A 86 -5.78 -7.74 3.51
C ARG A 86 -4.56 -7.47 4.37
N GLY A 87 -4.26 -6.20 4.60
CA GLY A 87 -3.10 -5.80 5.41
C GLY A 87 -2.82 -4.33 5.23
N SER A 88 -1.98 -3.77 6.11
CA SER A 88 -1.55 -2.39 5.97
C SER A 88 -0.11 -2.20 6.41
N LEU A 89 0.54 -1.22 5.82
CA LEU A 89 1.91 -0.85 6.06
C LEU A 89 1.94 0.66 6.31
N THR A 90 2.44 1.08 7.46
CA THR A 90 2.69 2.50 7.75
C THR A 90 4.19 2.78 7.67
N LEU A 91 4.57 3.75 6.84
CA LEU A 91 5.90 4.33 6.79
C LEU A 91 5.91 5.60 7.62
N TYR A 92 6.79 5.66 8.62
CA TYR A 92 7.07 6.90 9.35
C TYR A 92 8.31 7.56 8.74
N ASN A 93 8.18 8.83 8.35
CA ASN A 93 9.34 9.64 8.01
C ASN A 93 9.86 10.26 9.30
N ASP A 94 10.89 9.64 9.87
CA ASP A 94 11.60 10.18 11.02
C ASP A 94 12.93 10.72 10.50
N ASP A 95 13.12 12.04 10.48
CA ASP A 95 14.36 12.67 10.00
C ASP A 95 15.61 12.20 10.79
N ALA A 96 15.40 11.64 11.99
CA ALA A 96 16.46 11.18 12.89
C ALA A 96 16.92 9.73 12.64
N ALA A 97 16.12 8.92 11.95
CA ALA A 97 16.46 7.54 11.64
C ALA A 97 16.56 7.38 10.13
N ASP A 98 17.76 7.10 9.64
CA ASP A 98 18.08 6.82 8.23
C ASP A 98 17.36 5.57 7.66
N ARG A 99 16.35 5.08 8.37
CA ARG A 99 15.51 3.93 8.04
C ARG A 99 14.05 4.26 8.41
N PRO A 100 13.13 4.32 7.43
CA PRO A 100 11.73 4.52 7.72
C PRO A 100 11.23 3.35 8.60
N GLN A 101 10.61 3.68 9.72
CA GLN A 101 9.96 2.67 10.56
C GLN A 101 8.74 2.14 9.81
N VAL A 102 8.57 0.82 9.83
CA VAL A 102 7.51 0.11 9.11
C VAL A 102 6.66 -0.64 10.13
N THR A 103 5.41 -0.22 10.33
CA THR A 103 4.43 -1.05 11.04
C THR A 103 3.62 -1.82 10.01
N VAL A 104 3.69 -3.15 10.06
CA VAL A 104 2.88 -4.04 9.21
C VAL A 104 1.75 -4.60 10.05
N TYR A 105 0.51 -4.34 9.66
CA TYR A 105 -0.65 -5.08 10.16
C TYR A 105 -0.68 -6.45 9.46
N PRO A 106 -0.93 -7.56 10.18
CA PRO A 106 -0.81 -8.90 9.64
C PRO A 106 -1.50 -9.02 8.29
N THR A 107 -0.76 -9.60 7.34
CA THR A 107 -1.31 -9.89 6.03
C THR A 107 -2.03 -11.21 6.11
N GLU A 108 -3.34 -11.21 5.95
CA GLU A 108 -4.15 -12.42 5.95
C GLU A 108 -4.93 -12.54 4.65
N SER A 109 -5.19 -13.75 4.19
CA SER A 109 -6.13 -13.96 3.10
C SER A 109 -7.52 -13.50 3.51
N ALA A 110 -8.40 -13.25 2.54
CA ALA A 110 -9.83 -13.04 2.81
C ALA A 110 -10.48 -14.18 3.61
N THR A 111 -9.86 -15.37 3.63
CA THR A 111 -10.29 -16.56 4.37
C THR A 111 -9.52 -16.80 5.67
N GLY A 112 -8.70 -15.84 6.14
CA GLY A 112 -7.99 -15.90 7.42
C GLY A 112 -6.72 -16.79 7.43
N HIS A 113 -6.10 -17.03 6.28
CA HIS A 113 -4.85 -17.78 6.18
C HIS A 113 -3.64 -16.87 5.95
N GLU A 114 -2.52 -17.21 6.58
CA GLU A 114 -1.28 -16.51 6.32
C GLU A 114 -0.77 -16.73 4.88
N PRO A 115 -0.20 -15.71 4.24
CA PRO A 115 0.50 -15.86 2.97
C PRO A 115 1.76 -16.72 3.15
N SER A 116 2.16 -17.42 2.08
CA SER A 116 3.52 -17.99 2.03
C SER A 116 4.58 -16.89 2.08
N ASP A 117 5.79 -17.19 2.56
CA ASP A 117 6.89 -16.22 2.68
C ASP A 117 7.13 -15.39 1.40
N LYS A 118 7.10 -16.07 0.26
CA LYS A 118 7.23 -15.44 -1.07
C LYS A 118 6.13 -14.41 -1.33
N THR A 119 4.91 -14.75 -0.94
CA THR A 119 3.72 -13.91 -1.11
C THR A 119 3.73 -12.75 -0.12
N ALA A 120 4.11 -13.01 1.13
CA ALA A 120 4.27 -11.99 2.16
C ALA A 120 5.33 -10.93 1.76
N ALA A 121 6.45 -11.38 1.20
CA ALA A 121 7.49 -10.49 0.69
C ALA A 121 6.99 -9.59 -0.45
N ALA A 122 6.23 -10.13 -1.41
CA ALA A 122 5.63 -9.34 -2.49
C ALA A 122 4.57 -8.36 -1.97
N LEU A 123 3.69 -8.82 -1.07
CA LEU A 123 2.64 -8.02 -0.42
C LEU A 123 3.20 -6.94 0.51
N THR A 124 4.46 -7.04 0.93
CA THR A 124 5.16 -6.00 1.69
C THR A 124 5.89 -5.01 0.78
N ALA A 125 6.57 -5.52 -0.26
CA ALA A 125 7.38 -4.70 -1.16
C ALA A 125 6.54 -3.70 -1.96
N VAL A 126 5.37 -4.12 -2.46
CA VAL A 126 4.52 -3.28 -3.32
C VAL A 126 3.92 -2.09 -2.55
N PRO A 127 3.25 -2.26 -1.40
CA PRO A 127 2.76 -1.13 -0.61
C PRO A 127 3.87 -0.20 -0.13
N ARG A 128 5.03 -0.74 0.23
CA ARG A 128 6.19 0.05 0.63
C ARG A 128 6.66 0.96 -0.51
N ALA A 129 6.76 0.44 -1.73
CA ALA A 129 7.13 1.23 -2.90
C ALA A 129 6.07 2.29 -3.24
N CYS A 130 4.78 1.96 -3.10
CA CYS A 130 3.68 2.90 -3.31
C CYS A 130 3.70 4.04 -2.28
N ALA A 131 3.92 3.73 -1.00
CA ALA A 131 4.02 4.72 0.09
C ALA A 131 5.28 5.60 -0.05
N ALA A 132 6.39 5.04 -0.55
CA ALA A 132 7.62 5.78 -0.76
C ALA A 132 7.61 6.66 -2.04
N HIS A 133 6.57 6.54 -2.89
CA HIS A 133 6.55 7.20 -4.19
C HIS A 133 6.57 8.74 -4.03
N PRO A 134 7.48 9.47 -4.72
CA PRO A 134 7.73 10.91 -4.49
C PRO A 134 6.51 11.83 -4.64
N ALA A 135 5.59 11.50 -5.57
CA ALA A 135 4.34 12.25 -5.76
C ALA A 135 3.41 12.21 -4.53
N GLN A 136 3.53 11.16 -3.69
CA GLN A 136 2.82 11.09 -2.41
C GLN A 136 3.54 11.87 -1.33
N ARG A 137 4.88 11.88 -1.35
CA ARG A 137 5.69 12.65 -0.39
C ARG A 137 5.44 14.15 -0.48
N THR A 138 5.24 14.68 -1.70
CA THR A 138 4.87 16.09 -1.90
C THR A 138 3.41 16.36 -1.56
N ALA A 139 2.51 15.39 -1.81
CA ALA A 139 1.13 15.52 -1.39
C ALA A 139 1.02 15.61 0.14
N VAL A 140 1.72 14.74 0.88
CA VAL A 140 1.69 14.69 2.35
C VAL A 140 2.33 15.92 2.99
N ALA A 141 3.39 16.49 2.40
CA ALA A 141 3.96 17.77 2.85
C ALA A 141 3.04 18.99 2.60
N ALA A 142 1.97 18.83 1.82
CA ALA A 142 0.98 19.85 1.53
C ALA A 142 -0.37 19.61 2.26
N TRP A 143 -0.42 18.68 3.22
CA TRP A 143 -1.61 18.41 4.06
C TRP A 143 -1.47 19.03 5.44
#